data_AF-A0A939B0C7-F1
#
_entry.id   AF-A0A939B0C7-F1
#
_cell.length_a   1.000
_cell.length_b   1.000
_cell.length_c   1.000
_cell.angle_alpha   90.00
_cell.angle_beta   90.00
_cell.angle_gamma   90.00
#
_symmetry.space_group_name_H-M   'P 1'
#
loop_
_entity.id
_entity.type
_entity.pdbx_description
1 polymer ?
#
loop_
_entity_poly.entity_id
_entity_poly.type
_entity_poly.pdbx_seq_one_letter_code
_entity_poly.pdbx_strand_id
1 'polypeptide(L)' 'MTTTTPIQQRFSQLQQQGRCALMPFLMAGDPDLASTRSALLALEQAGADMIEL' A
#
# COMPACT_ATOMS: atom_id res chain seq x y z
N MET A 1 10.71 -22.28 -11.83
CA MET A 1 10.10 -21.95 -10.52
C MET A 1 9.72 -20.48 -10.57
N THR A 2 8.45 -20.14 -10.39
CA THR A 2 8.00 -18.73 -10.39
C THR A 2 8.23 -18.14 -9.01
N THR A 3 9.11 -17.14 -8.92
CA THR A 3 9.38 -16.42 -7.67
C THR A 3 8.14 -15.64 -7.23
N THR A 4 7.71 -15.80 -5.98
CA THR A 4 6.59 -15.04 -5.42
C THR A 4 7.00 -13.59 -5.19
N THR A 5 6.22 -12.65 -5.70
CA THR A 5 6.45 -11.20 -5.51
C THR A 5 5.92 -10.72 -4.15
N PRO A 6 6.41 -9.58 -3.62
CA PRO A 6 5.88 -9.00 -2.37
C PRO A 6 4.37 -8.72 -2.43
N ILE A 7 3.86 -8.27 -3.59
CA ILE A 7 2.43 -8.05 -3.81
C ILE A 7 1.66 -9.37 -3.69
N GLN A 8 2.14 -10.44 -4.33
CA GLN A 8 1.52 -11.77 -4.21
C GLN A 8 1.53 -12.28 -2.76
N GLN A 9 2.64 -12.06 -2.03
CA GLN A 9 2.73 -12.41 -0.61
C GLN A 9 1.68 -11.66 0.22
N ARG A 10 1.49 -10.35 -0.02
CA ARG A 10 0.52 -9.56 0.73
C ARG A 10 -0.92 -9.99 0.49
N PHE A 11 -1.30 -10.23 -0.76
CA PHE A 11 -2.64 -10.74 -1.08
C PHE A 11 -2.89 -12.13 -0.47
N SER A 12 -1.90 -13.01 -0.45
CA SER A 12 -2.03 -14.32 0.18
C SER A 12 -2.29 -14.20 1.69
N GLN A 13 -1.58 -13.30 2.38
CA GLN A 13 -1.81 -13.02 3.82
C GLN A 13 -3.21 -12.45 4.07
N LEU A 14 -3.66 -11.51 3.24
CA LEU A 14 -5.00 -10.90 3.38
C LEU A 14 -6.12 -11.91 3.17
N GLN A 15 -5.96 -12.82 2.19
CA GLN A 15 -6.90 -13.90 1.96
C GLN A 15 -7.00 -14.84 3.18
N GLN A 16 -5.86 -15.21 3.78
CA GLN A 16 -5.84 -16.02 5.01
C GLN A 16 -6.53 -15.32 6.18
N GLN A 17 -6.49 -13.98 6.22
CA GLN A 17 -7.17 -13.17 7.23
C GLN A 17 -8.65 -12.92 6.92
N GLY A 18 -9.16 -13.32 5.75
CA GLY A 18 -10.53 -13.01 5.31
C GLY A 18 -10.78 -11.51 5.14
N ARG A 19 -9.73 -10.72 4.86
CA ARG A 19 -9.79 -9.26 4.74
C ARG A 19 -9.57 -8.81 3.29
N CYS A 20 -10.27 -7.74 2.88
CA CYS A 20 -9.97 -7.04 1.64
C CYS A 20 -8.73 -6.16 1.82
N ALA A 21 -7.95 -5.96 0.75
CA ALA A 21 -6.83 -5.03 0.75
C ALA A 21 -7.32 -3.58 0.77
N LEU A 22 -6.72 -2.75 1.61
CA LEU A 22 -6.82 -1.30 1.49
C LEU A 22 -5.64 -0.78 0.65
N MET A 23 -5.94 -0.27 -0.55
CA MET A 23 -4.93 0.24 -1.48
C MET A 23 -5.29 1.65 -1.97
N PRO A 24 -4.92 2.70 -1.24
CA PRO A 24 -5.16 4.09 -1.64
C PRO A 24 -4.26 4.49 -2.81
N PHE A 25 -4.80 5.36 -3.68
CA PHE A 25 -4.05 6.03 -4.73
C PHE A 25 -3.73 7.47 -4.32
N LEU A 26 -2.50 7.91 -4.59
CA LEU A 26 -2.03 9.27 -4.40
C LEU A 26 -1.29 9.72 -5.66
N MET A 27 -1.38 11.01 -5.98
CA MET A 27 -0.54 11.58 -7.02
C MET A 27 0.76 12.09 -6.39
N ALA A 28 1.91 11.56 -6.83
CA ALA A 28 3.20 12.07 -6.36
C ALA A 28 3.37 13.56 -6.67
N GLY A 29 3.73 14.33 -5.67
CA GLY A 29 4.02 15.76 -5.80
C GLY A 29 2.79 16.66 -5.73
N ASP A 30 1.60 16.14 -5.41
CA ASP A 30 0.40 16.94 -5.15
C ASP A 30 0.09 17.01 -3.64
N PRO A 31 0.04 18.21 -3.02
CA PRO A 31 0.44 19.51 -3.57
C PRO A 31 1.96 19.70 -3.70
N ASP A 32 2.76 18.85 -3.03
CA ASP A 32 4.23 18.84 -3.11
C ASP A 32 4.80 17.50 -2.59
N LEU A 33 6.10 17.25 -2.80
CA LEU A 33 6.73 15.98 -2.39
C LEU A 33 6.85 15.77 -0.86
N ALA A 34 6.92 16.85 -0.07
CA ALA A 34 6.96 16.74 1.39
C ALA A 34 5.58 16.32 1.92
N SER A 35 4.52 16.83 1.30
CA SER A 35 3.13 16.42 1.53
C SER A 35 2.91 14.97 1.12
N THR A 36 3.39 14.53 -0.06
CA THR A 36 3.35 13.12 -0.47
C THR A 36 4.03 12.21 0.56
N ARG A 37 5.26 12.55 0.99
CA ARG A 37 5.98 11.76 1.99
C ARG A 37 5.19 11.63 3.30
N SER A 38 4.62 12.73 3.77
CA SER A 38 3.84 12.75 5.01
C SER A 38 2.58 11.89 4.89
N ALA A 39 1.90 11.95 3.73
CA ALA A 39 0.73 11.14 3.46
C ALA A 39 1.04 9.63 3.38
N LEU A 40 2.15 9.24 2.73
CA LEU A 40 2.58 7.83 2.66
C LEU A 40 2.77 7.22 4.06
N LEU A 41 3.47 7.93 4.94
CA LEU A 41 3.72 7.48 6.32
C LEU A 41 2.42 7.42 7.13
N ALA A 42 1.51 8.38 6.95
CA ALA A 42 0.22 8.38 7.62
C ALA A 42 -0.67 7.21 7.17
N LEU A 43 -0.68 6.89 5.87
CA LEU A 43 -1.46 5.79 5.31
C LEU A 43 -0.93 4.43 5.75
N GLU A 44 0.40 4.26 5.82
CA GLU A 44 1.02 3.07 6.41
C GLU A 44 0.55 2.88 7.86
N GLN A 45 0.63 3.93 8.69
CA GLN A 45 0.18 3.89 10.09
C GLN A 45 -1.33 3.64 10.23
N ALA A 46 -2.13 4.13 9.28
CA ALA A 46 -3.57 3.89 9.22
C ALA A 46 -3.95 2.46 8.74
N GLY A 47 -2.97 1.67 8.32
CA GLY A 47 -3.17 0.27 7.93
C GLY A 47 -3.44 0.05 6.44
N ALA A 48 -2.98 0.95 5.57
CA ALA A 48 -2.93 0.67 4.14
C ALA A 48 -2.05 -0.56 3.89
N ASP A 49 -2.53 -1.49 3.09
CA ASP A 49 -1.79 -2.71 2.75
C ASP A 49 -0.75 -2.45 1.66
N MET A 50 -1.11 -1.56 0.73
CA MET A 50 -0.30 -1.10 -0.40
C MET A 50 -0.70 0.35 -0.70
N ILE A 51 0.16 1.08 -1.40
CA ILE A 51 -0.15 2.43 -1.89
C ILE A 51 0.21 2.49 -3.38
N GLU A 52 -0.72 3.00 -4.17
CA GLU A 52 -0.51 3.32 -5.57
C GLU A 52 -0.12 4.80 -5.67
N LEU A 53 0.97 5.08 -6.39
CA LEU A 53 1.58 6.41 -6.48
C LEU A 53 1.75 6.84 -7.94
#